data_AF-A0A3D4JV72-F1
#
_entry.id   AF-A0A3D4JV72-F1
#
_cell.length_a   1.000
_cell.length_b   1.000
_cell.length_c   1.000
_cell.angle_alpha   90.00
_cell.angle_beta   90.00
_cell.angle_gamma   90.00
#
_symmetry.space_group_name_H-M   'P 1'
#
loop_
_entity.id
_entity.type
_entity.pdbx_description
1 polymer ?
#
loop_
_entity_poly.entity_id
_entity_poly.type
_entity_poly.pdbx_seq_one_letter_code
_entity_poly.pdbx_strand_id
1 'polypeptide(L)'
;HIEDDAKAMSELYRVLRPGGWGILQVPMKNSLEKTYEDFTIKDPKERQKHFGQYDHVRWYGMDYFDRLKKAGFETDINFYSKQFTQEEIKKYGLRENEILPLVYKK
;
A
#
# COMPACT_ATOMS: atom_id res chain seq x y z
N HIS A 1 -1.03 12.27 1.86
CA HIS A 1 -0.68 13.32 2.84
C HIS A 1 0.68 13.11 3.52
N ILE A 2 1.18 11.88 3.71
CA ILE A 2 2.49 11.65 4.35
C ILE A 2 3.62 11.91 3.35
N GLU A 3 4.47 12.91 3.56
CA GLU A 3 5.62 13.15 2.66
C GLU A 3 6.74 12.11 2.92
N ASP A 4 7.19 11.94 4.17
CA ASP A 4 8.19 10.94 4.56
C ASP A 4 7.54 9.58 4.92
N ASP A 5 7.25 8.78 3.89
CA ASP A 5 6.69 7.45 4.08
C ASP A 5 7.68 6.46 4.70
N ALA A 6 8.97 6.60 4.40
CA ALA A 6 10.03 5.76 4.98
C ALA A 6 10.05 5.86 6.50
N LYS A 7 9.93 7.09 7.05
CA LYS A 7 9.84 7.28 8.51
C LYS A 7 8.58 6.63 9.06
N ALA A 8 7.43 6.80 8.41
CA ALA A 8 6.17 6.17 8.84
C ALA A 8 6.29 4.64 8.87
N MET A 9 6.82 4.01 7.82
CA MET A 9 7.03 2.57 7.75
C MET A 9 8.01 2.09 8.83
N SER A 10 9.09 2.84 9.11
CA SER A 10 10.04 2.49 10.17
C SER A 10 9.38 2.49 11.56
N GLU A 11 8.46 3.41 11.82
CA GLU A 11 7.74 3.47 13.09
C GLU A 11 6.72 2.32 13.20
N LEU A 12 6.05 1.95 12.11
CA LEU A 12 5.21 0.75 12.06
C LEU A 12 6.02 -0.50 12.40
N TYR A 13 7.22 -0.63 11.85
CA TYR A 13 8.13 -1.74 12.17
C TYR A 13 8.55 -1.72 13.63
N ARG A 14 8.91 -0.54 14.17
CA ARG A 14 9.34 -0.38 15.57
C ARG A 14 8.27 -0.85 16.55
N VAL A 15 7.01 -0.47 16.33
CA VAL A 15 5.90 -0.77 17.27
C VAL A 15 5.33 -2.17 17.11
N LEU A 16 5.48 -2.80 15.93
CA LEU A 16 5.07 -4.19 15.77
C LEU A 16 5.90 -5.08 16.69
N ARG A 17 5.26 -6.03 17.39
CA ARG A 17 5.97 -6.97 18.25
C ARG A 17 6.86 -7.91 17.42
N PRO A 18 7.98 -8.43 17.96
CA PRO A 18 8.71 -9.54 17.35
C PRO A 18 7.78 -10.73 17.06
N GLY A 19 7.91 -11.35 15.89
CA GLY A 19 7.00 -12.38 15.38
C GLY A 19 5.60 -11.88 15.00
N GLY A 20 5.36 -10.57 15.01
CA GLY A 20 4.09 -9.97 14.61
C GLY A 20 3.93 -9.87 13.08
N TRP A 21 2.70 -9.68 12.63
CA TRP A 21 2.36 -9.44 11.23
C TRP A 21 1.25 -8.40 11.09
N GLY A 22 1.06 -7.86 9.90
CA GLY A 22 0.00 -6.90 9.60
C GLY A 22 -0.32 -6.80 8.12
N ILE A 23 -1.39 -6.08 7.79
CA ILE A 23 -1.76 -5.70 6.42
C ILE A 23 -1.62 -4.18 6.32
N LEU A 24 -0.72 -3.69 5.47
CA LEU A 24 -0.44 -2.26 5.32
C LEU A 24 -0.98 -1.74 3.98
N GLN A 25 -2.30 -1.54 3.94
CA GLN A 25 -2.98 -1.08 2.74
C GLN A 25 -2.73 0.40 2.46
N VAL A 26 -2.47 0.71 1.20
CA VAL A 26 -2.30 2.07 0.68
C VAL A 26 -2.97 2.16 -0.70
N PRO A 27 -3.28 3.36 -1.20
CA PRO A 27 -3.69 3.53 -2.58
C PRO A 27 -2.56 3.09 -3.53
N MET A 28 -2.73 1.91 -4.13
CA MET A 28 -1.78 1.32 -5.08
C MET A 28 -2.31 1.40 -6.51
N LYS A 29 -1.40 1.59 -7.46
CA LYS A 29 -1.62 1.38 -8.89
C LYS A 29 -0.70 0.27 -9.37
N ASN A 30 -1.21 -0.95 -9.42
CA ASN A 30 -0.43 -2.14 -9.77
C ASN A 30 0.16 -2.09 -11.19
N SER A 31 -0.36 -1.22 -12.06
CA SER A 31 0.21 -0.97 -13.39
C SER A 31 1.50 -0.14 -13.38
N LEU A 32 1.85 0.48 -12.23
CA LEU A 32 3.08 1.23 -12.05
C LEU A 32 4.14 0.32 -11.42
N GLU A 33 5.28 0.19 -12.06
CA GLU A 33 6.45 -0.47 -11.46
C GLU A 33 6.99 0.36 -10.28
N LYS A 34 7.04 1.69 -10.45
CA LYS A 34 7.57 2.63 -9.45
C LYS A 34 6.51 3.60 -8.97
N THR A 35 6.62 3.98 -7.70
CA THR A 35 5.77 4.95 -7.04
C THR A 35 5.87 6.30 -7.74
N TYR A 36 4.72 6.85 -8.09
CA TYR A 36 4.61 8.20 -8.62
C TYR A 36 4.28 9.14 -7.47
N GLU A 37 5.19 10.07 -7.18
CA GLU A 37 5.01 11.06 -6.12
C GLU A 37 5.57 12.42 -6.55
N ASP A 38 4.91 13.49 -6.10
CA ASP A 38 5.35 14.86 -6.33
C ASP A 38 4.87 15.75 -5.19
N PHE A 39 5.80 16.12 -4.32
CA PHE A 39 5.53 16.97 -3.16
C PHE A 39 5.44 18.45 -3.51
N THR A 40 5.80 18.86 -4.73
CA THR A 40 5.70 20.26 -5.16
C THR A 40 4.25 20.64 -5.49
N ILE A 41 3.40 19.65 -5.79
CA ILE A 41 1.95 19.84 -6.01
C ILE A 41 1.26 20.08 -4.67
N LYS A 42 0.96 21.34 -4.36
CA LYS A 42 0.30 21.75 -3.11
C LYS A 42 -1.19 22.08 -3.27
N ASP A 43 -1.66 22.44 -4.47
CA ASP A 43 -3.08 22.73 -4.71
C ASP A 43 -3.95 21.47 -4.54
N PRO A 44 -4.96 21.49 -3.65
CA PRO A 44 -5.86 20.35 -3.44
C PRO A 44 -6.52 19.82 -4.73
N LYS A 45 -6.86 20.69 -5.69
CA LYS A 45 -7.47 20.26 -6.96
C LYS A 45 -6.47 19.50 -7.83
N GLU A 46 -5.26 20.01 -7.97
CA GLU A 46 -4.19 19.30 -8.68
C GLU A 46 -3.80 18.00 -7.97
N ARG A 47 -3.79 17.96 -6.62
CA ARG A 47 -3.59 16.69 -5.88
C ARG A 47 -4.66 15.67 -6.19
N GLN A 48 -5.94 16.07 -6.26
CA GLN A 48 -7.01 15.16 -6.64
C GLN A 48 -6.82 14.63 -8.07
N LYS A 49 -6.40 15.47 -9.01
CA LYS A 49 -6.11 15.08 -10.39
C LYS A 49 -4.94 14.09 -10.50
N HIS A 50 -3.85 14.35 -9.79
CA HIS A 50 -2.62 13.54 -9.87
C HIS A 50 -2.68 12.29 -8.98
N PHE A 51 -3.27 12.39 -7.79
CA PHE A 51 -3.20 11.38 -6.73
C PHE A 51 -4.57 10.83 -6.29
N GLY A 52 -5.65 11.21 -6.98
CA GLY A 52 -7.02 10.72 -6.76
C GLY A 52 -7.75 11.33 -5.56
N GLN A 53 -7.05 12.04 -4.68
CA GLN A 53 -7.62 12.68 -3.49
C GLN A 53 -6.89 13.98 -3.16
N TYR A 54 -7.59 14.93 -2.55
CA TYR A 54 -7.16 16.31 -2.35
C TYR A 54 -5.92 16.47 -1.44
N ASP A 55 -5.64 15.50 -0.58
CA ASP A 55 -4.52 15.49 0.37
C ASP A 55 -3.46 14.43 0.03
N HIS A 56 -3.68 13.60 -0.99
CA HIS A 56 -2.71 12.61 -1.42
C HIS A 56 -1.53 13.28 -2.13
N VAL A 57 -0.37 12.64 -2.04
CA VAL A 57 0.90 13.14 -2.61
C VAL A 57 1.60 12.08 -3.47
N ARG A 58 1.00 10.88 -3.55
CA ARG A 58 1.56 9.76 -4.31
C ARG A 58 0.51 8.73 -4.71
N TRP A 59 0.87 7.95 -5.73
CA TRP A 59 0.35 6.63 -6.02
C TRP A 59 1.47 5.61 -5.86
N TYR A 60 1.28 4.64 -4.96
CA TYR A 60 2.26 3.59 -4.78
C TYR A 60 2.26 2.66 -5.99
N GLY A 61 3.46 2.36 -6.50
CA GLY A 61 3.69 1.31 -7.49
C GLY A 61 4.06 -0.02 -6.82
N MET A 62 4.51 -0.98 -7.62
CA MET A 62 4.96 -2.28 -7.12
C MET A 62 6.26 -2.19 -6.29
N ASP A 63 7.05 -1.13 -6.45
CA ASP A 63 8.19 -0.79 -5.57
C ASP A 63 7.81 -0.55 -4.10
N TYR A 64 6.52 -0.42 -3.77
CA TYR A 64 6.04 -0.29 -2.39
C TYR A 64 6.51 -1.45 -1.50
N PHE A 65 6.54 -2.67 -2.04
CA PHE A 65 7.04 -3.83 -1.29
C PHE A 65 8.53 -3.72 -0.97
N ASP A 66 9.32 -3.12 -1.85
CA ASP A 66 10.73 -2.87 -1.57
C ASP A 66 10.93 -1.74 -0.56
N ARG A 67 10.05 -0.73 -0.55
CA ARG A 67 10.03 0.30 0.51
C ARG A 67 9.74 -0.32 1.88
N LEU A 68 8.77 -1.21 1.98
CA LEU A 68 8.44 -1.95 3.20
C LEU A 68 9.62 -2.83 3.65
N LYS A 69 10.27 -3.54 2.73
CA LYS A 69 11.48 -4.33 3.04
C LYS A 69 12.62 -3.47 3.57
N LYS A 70 12.84 -2.28 3.00
CA LYS A 70 13.85 -1.32 3.50
C LYS A 70 13.57 -0.86 4.93
N ALA A 71 12.30 -0.82 5.35
CA ALA A 71 11.93 -0.53 6.74
C ALA A 71 12.18 -1.71 7.71
N GLY A 72 12.52 -2.89 7.20
CA GLY A 72 12.85 -4.09 7.98
C GLY A 72 11.80 -5.20 7.92
N PHE A 73 10.67 -4.99 7.24
CA PHE A 73 9.64 -6.01 7.10
C PHE A 73 10.04 -7.11 6.12
N GLU A 74 9.55 -8.32 6.37
CA GLU A 74 9.32 -9.26 5.27
C GLU A 74 7.94 -9.01 4.69
N THR A 75 7.78 -9.22 3.38
CA THR A 75 6.56 -8.84 2.68
C THR A 75 6.00 -9.98 1.84
N ASP A 76 4.67 -10.12 1.81
CA ASP A 76 3.95 -11.03 0.92
C ASP A 76 2.95 -10.23 0.05
N ILE A 77 2.98 -10.49 -1.26
CA ILE A 77 2.09 -9.91 -2.27
C ILE A 77 0.89 -10.84 -2.42
N ASN A 78 -0.07 -10.70 -1.51
CA ASN A 78 -1.10 -11.72 -1.34
C ASN A 78 -2.36 -11.42 -2.16
N PHE A 79 -2.72 -12.35 -3.06
CA PHE A 79 -3.94 -12.28 -3.86
C PHE A 79 -5.08 -13.07 -3.20
N TYR A 80 -5.41 -12.74 -1.95
CA TYR A 80 -6.33 -13.54 -1.12
C TYR A 80 -7.70 -13.75 -1.78
N SER A 81 -8.17 -12.76 -2.54
CA SER A 81 -9.45 -12.84 -3.27
C SER A 81 -9.52 -14.05 -4.21
N LYS A 82 -8.38 -14.58 -4.69
CA LYS A 82 -8.32 -15.74 -5.60
C LYS A 82 -8.71 -17.06 -4.94
N GLN A 83 -8.87 -17.09 -3.62
CA GLN A 83 -9.33 -18.27 -2.88
C GLN A 83 -10.87 -18.41 -2.92
N PHE A 84 -11.58 -17.38 -3.36
CA PHE A 84 -13.03 -17.34 -3.38
C PHE A 84 -13.57 -17.58 -4.79
N THR A 85 -14.73 -18.23 -4.86
CA THR A 85 -15.51 -18.35 -6.09
C THR A 85 -16.08 -17.00 -6.52
N GLN A 86 -16.49 -16.87 -7.79
CA GLN A 86 -17.11 -15.63 -8.28
C GLN A 86 -18.42 -15.28 -7.53
N GLU A 87 -19.17 -16.30 -7.10
CA GLU A 87 -20.37 -16.10 -6.28
C GLU A 87 -20.03 -15.52 -4.90
N GLU A 88 -18.98 -16.03 -4.26
CA GLU A 88 -18.48 -15.52 -2.97
C GLU A 88 -17.90 -14.11 -3.10
N ILE A 89 -17.11 -13.84 -4.15
CA ILE A 89 -16.59 -12.50 -4.45
C ILE A 89 -17.74 -11.50 -4.53
N LYS A 90 -18.80 -11.83 -5.29
CA LYS A 90 -20.00 -10.99 -5.40
C LYS A 90 -20.75 -10.86 -4.07
N LYS A 91 -20.90 -11.95 -3.32
CA LYS A 91 -21.61 -11.98 -2.03
C LYS A 91 -20.93 -11.13 -0.97
N TYR A 92 -19.59 -11.16 -0.91
CA TYR A 92 -18.80 -10.46 0.10
C TYR A 92 -18.27 -9.10 -0.37
N GLY A 93 -18.47 -8.75 -1.64
CA GLY A 93 -17.99 -7.48 -2.21
C GLY A 93 -16.47 -7.41 -2.33
N LEU A 94 -15.81 -8.55 -2.52
CA LEU A 94 -14.35 -8.60 -2.68
C LEU A 94 -13.96 -8.04 -4.04
N ARG A 95 -12.79 -7.41 -4.11
CA ARG A 95 -12.22 -6.99 -5.38
C ARG A 95 -11.39 -8.13 -5.97
N GLU A 96 -11.76 -8.56 -7.17
CA GLU A 96 -10.99 -9.59 -7.88
C GLU A 96 -9.57 -9.09 -8.17
N ASN A 97 -8.58 -9.96 -7.93
CA ASN A 97 -7.16 -9.66 -8.08
C ASN A 97 -6.64 -8.52 -7.20
N GLU A 98 -7.34 -8.20 -6.11
CA GLU A 98 -6.80 -7.31 -5.09
C GLU A 98 -5.52 -7.88 -4.49
N ILE A 99 -4.55 -6.99 -4.27
CA ILE A 99 -3.32 -7.30 -3.56
C ILE A 99 -3.48 -6.81 -2.13
N LEU A 100 -3.34 -7.72 -1.16
CA LEU A 100 -3.18 -7.39 0.24
C LEU A 100 -1.69 -7.34 0.58
N PRO A 101 -1.13 -6.17 0.94
CA PRO A 101 0.27 -6.06 1.34
C PRO A 101 0.46 -6.61 2.75
N LEU A 102 0.78 -7.89 2.85
CA LEU A 102 1.10 -8.54 4.12
C LEU A 102 2.54 -8.23 4.50
N VAL A 103 2.76 -7.92 5.77
CA VAL A 103 4.08 -7.68 6.34
C VAL A 103 4.31 -8.50 7.59
N TYR A 104 5.55 -8.90 7.82
CA TYR A 104 5.98 -9.68 8.97
C TYR A 104 7.22 -9.06 9.60
N LYS A 105 7.27 -9.09 10.93
CA LYS A 105 8.47 -8.77 11.71
C LYS A 105 9.01 -10.05 12.31
N LYS A 106 10.18 -10.48 11.82
CA LYS A 106 10.94 -11.55 12.45
C LYS A 106 11.51 -11.10 13.79
#